data_AF-A0AA35NEY5-F1
#
_entry.id   AF-A0AA35NEY5-F1
#
_cell.length_a   1.000
_cell.length_b   1.000
_cell.length_c   1.000
_cell.angle_alpha   90.00
_cell.angle_beta   90.00
_cell.angle_gamma   90.00
#
_symmetry.space_group_name_H-M   'P 1'
#
loop_
_entity.id
_entity.type
_entity.pdbx_description
1 polymer ?
#
loop_
_entity_poly.entity_id
_entity_poly.type
_entity_poly.pdbx_seq_one_letter_code
_entity_poly.pdbx_strand_id
1 'polypeptide(L)' 'MENGEYDKAAEEKHRVEVKQRTAKKEREQRGEEYRPRWFVQEEHPITKSLYWKYNGEYWTKRKNHDFGDCVDIF' A
#
# COMPACT_ATOMS: atom_id res chain seq x y z
N MET A 1 16.20 -6.05 -11.37
CA MET A 1 17.21 -5.54 -10.41
C MET A 1 17.84 -6.71 -9.68
N GLU A 2 17.08 -7.50 -8.92
CA GLU A 2 17.59 -8.70 -8.24
C GLU A 2 18.24 -9.72 -9.21
N ASN A 3 17.65 -9.90 -10.40
CA ASN A 3 18.20 -10.75 -11.46
C ASN A 3 19.30 -10.07 -12.32
N GLY A 4 19.81 -8.90 -11.93
CA GLY A 4 20.81 -8.15 -12.72
C GLY A 4 20.29 -7.49 -14.00
N GLU A 5 19.01 -7.67 -14.34
CA GLU A 5 18.36 -6.98 -15.46
C GLU A 5 18.04 -5.52 -15.08
N TYR A 6 19.01 -4.62 -15.27
CA TYR A 6 18.92 -3.22 -14.82
C TYR A 6 18.01 -2.36 -15.70
N ASP A 7 18.08 -2.48 -17.02
CA ASP A 7 17.27 -1.68 -17.94
C ASP A 7 15.77 -1.95 -17.74
N LYS A 8 15.39 -3.23 -17.67
CA LYS A 8 14.02 -3.64 -17.35
C LYS A 8 13.56 -3.17 -15.97
N ALA A 9 14.47 -3.15 -14.99
CA ALA A 9 14.13 -2.64 -13.67
C ALA A 9 13.89 -1.12 -13.67
N ALA A 10 14.65 -0.37 -14.46
CA ALA A 10 14.47 1.06 -14.62
C ALA A 10 13.15 1.38 -15.33
N GLU A 11 12.80 0.62 -16.37
CA GLU A 11 11.52 0.74 -17.07
C GLU A 11 10.34 0.41 -16.12
N GLU A 12 10.43 -0.71 -15.41
CA GLU A 12 9.40 -1.14 -14.46
C GLU A 12 9.24 -0.14 -13.32
N LYS A 13 10.34 0.40 -12.79
CA LYS A 13 10.32 1.49 -11.79
C LYS A 13 9.57 2.70 -12.33
N HIS A 14 9.86 3.14 -13.54
CA HIS A 14 9.18 4.28 -14.13
C HIS A 14 7.67 4.02 -14.27
N ARG A 15 7.31 2.83 -14.75
CA ARG A 15 5.90 2.41 -14.91
C ARG A 15 5.12 2.46 -13.60
N VAL A 16 5.66 1.85 -12.53
CA VAL A 16 4.97 1.83 -11.22
C VAL A 16 4.89 3.20 -10.57
N GLU A 17 5.93 4.04 -10.70
CA GLU A 17 5.93 5.41 -10.15
C GLU A 17 4.90 6.30 -10.84
N VAL A 18 4.75 6.18 -12.16
CA VAL A 18 3.73 6.89 -12.92
C VAL A 18 2.33 6.42 -12.52
N LYS A 19 2.10 5.10 -12.44
CA LYS A 19 0.82 4.51 -12.00
C LYS A 19 0.42 5.02 -10.62
N GLN A 20 1.33 4.98 -9.64
CA GLN A 20 1.09 5.47 -8.28
C GLN A 20 0.79 6.96 -8.23
N ARG A 21 1.53 7.77 -9.00
CA ARG A 21 1.32 9.24 -9.04
C ARG A 21 -0.04 9.59 -9.63
N THR A 22 -0.47 8.90 -10.68
CA THR A 22 -1.80 9.08 -11.27
C THR A 22 -2.90 8.68 -10.28
N ALA A 23 -2.80 7.50 -9.69
CA ALA A 23 -3.77 7.03 -8.69
C ALA A 23 -3.85 7.94 -7.45
N LYS A 24 -2.75 8.58 -7.05
CA LYS A 24 -2.76 9.60 -5.99
C LYS A 24 -3.54 10.84 -6.43
N LYS A 25 -3.27 11.38 -7.62
CA LYS A 25 -3.96 12.56 -8.15
C LYS A 25 -5.47 12.33 -8.29
N GLU A 26 -5.87 11.16 -8.76
CA GLU A 26 -7.29 10.81 -8.90
C GLU A 26 -8.00 10.77 -7.54
N ARG A 27 -7.37 10.19 -6.52
CA ARG A 27 -7.91 10.18 -5.15
C ARG A 27 -8.02 11.58 -4.57
N GLU A 28 -6.99 12.42 -4.74
CA GLU A 28 -7.01 13.82 -4.32
C GLU A 28 -8.13 14.62 -5.00
N GLN A 29 -8.35 14.41 -6.31
CA GLN A 29 -9.44 15.05 -7.06
C GLN A 29 -10.82 14.61 -6.59
N ARG A 30 -10.96 13.36 -6.12
CA ARG A 30 -12.21 12.83 -5.55
C ARG A 30 -12.41 13.20 -4.08
N GLY A 31 -11.40 13.79 -3.43
CA GLY A 31 -11.42 14.05 -1.99
C GLY A 31 -11.36 12.78 -1.13
N GLU A 32 -10.89 11.67 -1.70
CA GLU A 32 -10.76 10.39 -1.00
C GLU A 32 -9.48 10.34 -0.18
N GLU A 33 -9.60 10.09 1.12
CA GLU A 33 -8.45 9.92 2.01
C GLU A 33 -7.83 8.52 1.83
N TYR A 34 -6.52 8.46 1.59
CA TYR A 34 -5.83 7.19 1.51
C TYR A 34 -5.68 6.55 2.90
N ARG A 35 -6.14 5.30 3.03
CA ARG A 35 -5.99 4.49 4.25
C ARG A 35 -5.23 3.20 3.94
N PRO A 36 -4.14 2.90 4.66
CA PRO A 36 -3.47 1.62 4.55
C PRO A 36 -4.42 0.46 4.88
N ARG A 37 -4.32 -0.63 4.13
CA ARG A 37 -5.25 -1.77 4.26
C ARG A 37 -5.06 -2.56 5.55
N TRP A 38 -3.82 -2.75 5.99
CA TRP A 38 -3.48 -3.66 7.09
C TRP A 38 -3.22 -2.96 8.42
N PHE A 39 -3.23 -1.62 8.41
CA PHE A 39 -2.88 -0.82 9.57
C PHE A 39 -3.83 0.37 9.71
N VAL A 40 -4.16 0.68 10.95
CA VAL A 40 -4.95 1.87 11.31
C VAL A 40 -4.11 2.77 12.21
N GLN A 41 -4.25 4.10 12.07
CA GLN A 41 -3.66 5.01 13.05
C GLN A 41 -4.46 4.96 14.35
N GLU A 42 -3.80 4.70 15.46
CA GLU A 42 -4.39 4.70 16.79
C GLU A 42 -3.47 5.44 17.76
N GLU A 43 -4.02 6.02 18.83
CA GLU A 43 -3.22 6.61 19.90
C GLU A 43 -2.75 5.51 20.85
N HIS A 44 -1.46 5.46 21.15
CA HIS A 44 -0.91 4.48 22.07
C HIS A 44 -1.35 4.78 23.51
N PRO A 45 -1.94 3.80 24.25
CA PRO A 45 -2.61 4.06 25.52
C PRO A 45 -1.70 4.59 26.63
N ILE A 46 -0.39 4.35 26.52
CA ILE A 46 0.59 4.74 27.55
C ILE A 46 1.36 6.00 27.14
N THR A 47 1.75 6.10 25.87
CA THR A 47 2.66 7.15 25.40
C THR A 47 1.92 8.31 24.72
N LYS A 48 0.60 8.15 24.50
CA LYS A 48 -0.27 9.10 23.78
C LYS A 48 0.26 9.50 22.39
N SER A 49 1.13 8.67 21.84
CA SER A 49 1.74 8.89 20.53
C SER A 49 0.93 8.14 19.48
N LEU A 50 0.77 8.73 18.31
CA LEU A 50 0.14 8.05 17.17
C LEU A 50 1.03 6.90 16.71
N TYR A 51 0.45 5.72 16.56
CA TYR A 51 1.12 4.54 16.03
C TYR A 51 0.25 3.84 14.99
N TRP A 52 0.89 3.04 14.14
CA TRP A 52 0.20 2.19 13.16
C TRP A 52 -0.11 0.84 13.79
N LYS A 53 -1.37 0.64 14.19
CA LYS A 53 -1.85 -0.61 14.76
C LYS A 53 -2.19 -1.60 13.66
N TYR A 54 -1.64 -2.80 13.72
CA TYR A 54 -2.02 -3.90 12.84
C TYR A 54 -3.50 -4.28 13.07
N ASN A 55 -4.26 -4.40 11.98
CA ASN A 55 -5.71 -4.62 12.06
C ASN A 55 -6.12 -6.09 12.25
N GLY A 56 -5.19 -7.04 12.20
CA GLY A 56 -5.48 -8.47 12.39
C GLY A 56 -5.83 -9.24 11.11
N GLU A 57 -6.07 -8.56 9.98
CA GLU A 57 -6.73 -9.17 8.82
C GLU A 57 -5.77 -9.86 7.85
N TYR A 58 -4.51 -9.41 7.76
CA TYR A 58 -3.54 -9.89 6.76
C TYR A 58 -3.35 -11.41 6.82
N TRP A 59 -3.07 -11.96 8.00
CA TRP A 59 -2.80 -13.38 8.16
C TRP A 59 -4.03 -14.26 7.88
N THR A 60 -5.23 -13.77 8.24
CA THR A 60 -6.49 -14.46 7.95
C THR A 60 -6.75 -14.50 6.44
N LYS A 61 -6.62 -13.36 5.75
CA LYS A 61 -6.74 -13.28 4.29
C LYS A 61 -5.67 -14.12 3.57
N ARG A 62 -4.44 -14.11 4.08
CA ARG A 62 -3.36 -14.95 3.57
C ARG A 62 -3.69 -16.44 3.65
N LYS A 63 -4.20 -16.90 4.80
CA LYS A 63 -4.59 -18.30 4.99
C LYS A 63 -5.71 -18.72 4.03
N ASN A 64 -6.63 -17.81 3.74
CA ASN A 64 -7.78 -18.06 2.88
C ASN A 64 -7.49 -17.78 1.38
N HIS A 65 -6.27 -17.37 1.03
CA HIS A 65 -5.89 -16.93 -0.32
C HIS A 65 -6.78 -15.80 -0.87
N ASP A 66 -7.33 -14.98 0.01
CA ASP A 66 -8.29 -13.93 -0.31
C ASP A 66 -7.60 -12.56 -0.43
N PHE A 67 -6.98 -12.33 -1.58
CA PHE A 67 -6.32 -11.06 -1.93
C PHE A 67 -6.93 -10.36 -3.15
N GLY A 68 -8.08 -10.82 -3.65
CA GLY A 68 -8.72 -10.26 -4.85
C GLY A 68 -9.16 -8.80 -4.69
N ASP A 69 -9.34 -8.35 -3.44
CA ASP A 69 -9.69 -6.97 -3.09
C ASP A 69 -8.46 -6.08 -2.88
N CYS A 70 -7.24 -6.62 -2.99
CA CYS A 70 -6.03 -5.82 -2.90
C CYS A 70 -5.86 -4.94 -4.14
N VAL A 71 -5.45 -3.68 -3.92
CA VAL A 71 -5.23 -2.73 -5.00
C VAL A 71 -4.03 -3.17 -5.82
N ASP A 72 -4.18 -3.16 -7.14
CA ASP A 72 -3.09 -3.41 -8.06
C ASP A 72 -2.17 -2.18 -8.17
N ILE A 73 -0.95 -2.33 -7.64
CA ILE A 73 0.08 -1.29 -7.60
C ILE A 73 1.28 -1.59 -8.52
N PHE A 74 1.28 -2.75 -9.18
CA PHE A 74 2.32 -3.12 -10.14
C PHE A 74 1.81 -2.85 -11.53
#